data_AF-A0A4R3GZ08-F1
#
_entry.id   AF-A0A4R3GZ08-F1
#
_cell.length_a   1.000
_cell.length_b   1.000
_cell.length_c   1.000
_cell.angle_alpha   90.00
_cell.angle_beta   90.00
_cell.angle_gamma   90.00
#
_symmetry.space_group_name_H-M   'P 1'
#
loop_
_entity.id
_entity.type
_entity.pdbx_description
1 polymer ?
#
loop_
_entity_poly.entity_id
_entity_poly.type
_entity_poly.pdbx_seq_one_letter_code
_entity_poly.pdbx_strand_id
1 'polypeptide(L)'
;MIRPFNARMKAPLKPAIRNVYADGDTVIVFFDARGIARDGKPYVNTYAWFLDMRDDRIIRASAFFDSVAFNDFWTRVTPSE
;
A
#
# COMPACT_ATOMS: atom_id res chain seq x y z
N MET A 1 -6.30 8.41 -3.01
CA MET A 1 -5.51 7.69 -4.05
C MET A 1 -4.08 8.19 -4.01
N ILE A 2 -3.09 7.31 -3.86
CA ILE A 2 -1.66 7.69 -3.85
C ILE A 2 -1.22 7.85 -5.31
N ARG A 3 -1.53 9.01 -5.91
CA ARG A 3 -1.32 9.26 -7.35
C ARG A 3 0.10 8.91 -7.84
N PRO A 4 1.19 9.31 -7.14
CA PRO A 4 2.55 9.01 -7.62
C PRO A 4 2.88 7.52 -7.64
N PHE A 5 2.31 6.74 -6.71
CA PHE A 5 2.51 5.30 -6.68
C PHE A 5 1.80 4.64 -7.86
N ASN A 6 0.52 4.97 -8.08
CA ASN A 6 -0.28 4.39 -9.16
C ASN A 6 0.26 4.77 -10.55
N ALA A 7 0.82 5.97 -10.70
CA ALA A 7 1.48 6.42 -11.92
C ALA A 7 2.68 5.55 -12.34
N ARG A 8 3.26 4.78 -11.41
CA ARG A 8 4.36 3.83 -11.67
C ARG A 8 3.89 2.40 -11.96
N MET A 9 2.61 2.10 -11.79
CA MET A 9 2.04 0.76 -12.02
C MET A 9 1.43 0.65 -13.42
N LYS A 10 1.44 -0.55 -14.03
CA LYS A 10 0.74 -0.80 -15.31
C LYS A 10 -0.78 -0.83 -15.14
N ALA A 11 -1.25 -1.23 -13.97
CA ALA A 11 -2.67 -1.28 -13.62
C ALA A 11 -2.83 -0.96 -12.12
N PRO A 12 -4.02 -0.50 -11.69
CA PRO A 12 -4.30 -0.28 -10.27
C PRO A 12 -4.01 -1.52 -9.44
N LEU A 13 -3.31 -1.33 -8.33
CA LEU A 13 -2.91 -2.41 -7.45
C LEU A 13 -4.12 -2.90 -6.65
N LYS A 14 -4.37 -4.21 -6.68
CA LYS A 14 -5.47 -4.83 -5.94
C LYS A 14 -4.91 -5.50 -4.69
N PRO A 15 -5.19 -4.99 -3.48
CA PRO A 15 -4.73 -5.62 -2.26
C PRO A 15 -5.47 -6.93 -2.02
N ALA A 16 -4.76 -7.94 -1.52
CA ALA A 16 -5.33 -9.17 -1.00
C ALA A 16 -5.29 -9.10 0.53
N ILE A 17 -6.44 -8.87 1.16
CA ILE A 17 -6.55 -8.80 2.61
C ILE A 17 -6.24 -10.17 3.20
N ARG A 18 -5.27 -10.21 4.11
CA ARG A 18 -4.98 -11.39 4.92
C ARG A 18 -5.88 -11.40 6.15
N ASN A 19 -5.86 -10.31 6.91
CA ASN A 19 -6.63 -10.16 8.13
C ASN A 19 -7.01 -8.70 8.38
N VAL A 20 -8.08 -8.50 9.14
CA VAL A 20 -8.45 -7.23 9.75
C VAL A 20 -8.57 -7.46 11.24
N TYR A 21 -7.97 -6.58 12.03
CA TYR A 21 -8.05 -6.57 13.49
C TYR A 21 -8.64 -5.24 13.95
N ALA A 22 -9.35 -5.25 15.06
CA ALA A 22 -9.87 -4.05 15.70
C ALA A 22 -9.64 -4.12 17.21
N ASP A 23 -9.17 -3.02 17.78
CA ASP A 23 -9.00 -2.82 19.22
C ASP A 23 -9.31 -1.35 19.57
N GLY A 24 -10.41 -1.13 20.30
CA GLY A 24 -10.97 0.20 20.52
C GLY A 24 -11.17 0.97 19.21
N ASP A 25 -10.61 2.18 19.14
CA ASP A 25 -10.65 3.03 17.95
C ASP A 25 -9.57 2.70 16.92
N THR A 26 -8.77 1.64 17.12
CA THR A 26 -7.70 1.24 16.19
C THR A 26 -8.16 0.08 15.31
N VAL A 27 -8.02 0.23 14.00
CA VAL A 27 -8.20 -0.85 13.01
C VAL A 27 -6.86 -1.15 12.34
N ILE A 28 -6.48 -2.43 12.28
CA ILE A 28 -5.28 -2.89 11.58
C ILE A 28 -5.70 -3.71 10.37
N VAL A 29 -5.26 -3.30 9.17
CA VAL A 29 -5.45 -4.08 7.95
C VAL A 29 -4.10 -4.68 7.55
N PHE A 30 -4.01 -6.01 7.57
CA PHE A 30 -2.85 -6.77 7.12
C PHE A 30 -3.12 -7.33 5.72
N PHE A 31 -2.33 -6.96 4.71
CA PHE A 31 -2.62 -7.32 3.33
C PHE A 31 -1.38 -7.44 2.45
N ASP A 32 -1.51 -8.24 1.40
CA ASP A 32 -0.53 -8.32 0.32
C ASP A 32 -0.87 -7.37 -0.82
N ALA A 33 0.17 -6.80 -1.41
CA ALA A 33 0.10 -5.95 -2.58
C ALA A 33 1.02 -6.53 -3.67
N ARG A 34 0.43 -6.98 -4.79
CA ARG A 34 1.17 -7.49 -5.95
C ARG A 34 0.68 -6.86 -7.24
N GLY A 35 1.61 -6.50 -8.13
CA GLY A 35 1.28 -5.97 -9.45
C GLY A 35 2.51 -5.83 -10.35
N ILE A 36 2.29 -5.44 -11.60
CA ILE A 36 3.37 -5.21 -12.57
C ILE A 36 3.60 -3.70 -12.70
N ALA A 37 4.82 -3.25 -12.47
CA ALA A 37 5.23 -1.86 -12.66
C ALA A 37 5.42 -1.54 -14.15
N ARG A 38 5.45 -0.24 -14.50
CA ARG A 38 5.52 0.21 -15.90
C ARG A 38 6.75 -0.32 -16.66
N ASP A 39 7.86 -0.52 -15.97
CA ASP A 39 9.08 -1.12 -16.54
C ASP A 39 8.98 -2.65 -16.77
N GLY A 40 7.82 -3.25 -16.51
CA GLY A 40 7.55 -4.67 -16.70
C GLY A 40 7.97 -5.57 -15.55
N LYS A 41 8.64 -5.04 -14.52
CA LYS A 41 9.06 -5.82 -13.36
C LYS A 41 7.94 -5.91 -12.31
N PRO A 42 7.85 -7.02 -11.56
CA PRO A 42 6.88 -7.14 -10.48
C PRO A 42 7.19 -6.16 -9.34
N TYR A 43 6.12 -5.71 -8.69
CA TYR A 43 6.14 -5.12 -7.36
C TYR A 43 5.38 -6.05 -6.43
N VAL A 44 6.03 -6.49 -5.35
CA VAL A 44 5.44 -7.37 -4.34
C VAL A 44 5.80 -6.80 -2.98
N ASN A 45 4.80 -6.58 -2.14
CA ASN A 45 4.99 -6.10 -0.78
C ASN A 45 3.88 -6.62 0.14
N THR A 46 4.17 -6.67 1.43
CA THR A 46 3.20 -6.96 2.49
C THR A 46 3.09 -5.73 3.38
N TYR A 47 1.86 -5.31 3.66
CA TYR A 47 1.55 -4.12 4.43
C TYR A 47 0.80 -4.46 5.71
N ALA A 48 1.09 -3.71 6.77
CA ALA A 48 0.19 -3.53 7.90
C ALA A 48 -0.14 -2.05 8.04
N TRP A 49 -1.41 -1.70 7.88
CA TRP A 49 -1.90 -0.33 8.08
C TRP A 49 -2.60 -0.25 9.42
N PHE A 50 -2.08 0.57 10.32
CA PHE A 50 -2.70 0.95 11.58
C PHE A 50 -3.49 2.22 11.35
N LEU A 51 -4.80 2.14 11.57
CA LEU A 51 -5.76 3.17 11.25
C LEU A 51 -6.44 3.59 12.55
N ASP A 52 -6.30 4.85 12.94
CA ASP A 52 -7.09 5.40 14.02
C ASP A 52 -8.42 5.90 13.46
N MET A 53 -9.50 5.45 14.08
CA MET A 53 -10.87 5.70 13.68
C MET A 53 -11.52 6.71 14.61
N ARG A 54 -12.39 7.56 14.06
CA ARG A 54 -13.30 8.41 14.84
C ARG A 54 -14.50 8.76 13.98
N ASP A 55 -15.71 8.63 14.52
CA ASP A 55 -16.97 8.96 13.84
C ASP A 55 -17.04 8.33 12.43
N ASP A 56 -16.73 7.02 12.35
CA ASP A 56 -16.67 6.21 11.13
C ASP A 56 -15.64 6.65 10.08
N ARG A 57 -14.64 7.45 10.47
CA ARG A 57 -13.58 7.95 9.58
C ARG A 57 -12.20 7.58 10.08
N ILE A 58 -11.31 7.28 9.13
CA ILE A 58 -9.87 7.19 9.40
C ILE A 58 -9.34 8.61 9.62
N ILE A 59 -8.87 8.91 10.82
CA ILE A 59 -8.28 10.22 11.17
C ILE A 59 -6.75 10.23 11.15
N ARG A 60 -6.12 9.06 11.30
CA ARG A 60 -4.66 8.88 11.19
C ARG A 60 -4.37 7.50 10.61
N ALA A 61 -3.31 7.40 9.80
CA ALA A 61 -2.83 6.15 9.25
C ALA A 61 -1.31 6.05 9.40
N SER A 62 -0.84 4.93 9.95
CA SER A 62 0.56 4.54 10.02
C SER A 62 0.74 3.23 9.25
N ALA A 63 1.69 3.19 8.31
CA ALA A 63 1.91 2.02 7.46
C ALA A 63 3.28 1.41 7.73
N PHE A 64 3.31 0.09 7.90
CA PHE A 64 4.52 -0.72 7.93
C PHE A 64 4.53 -1.62 6.70
N PHE A 65 5.69 -1.72 6.05
CA PHE A 65 5.86 -2.48 4.82
C PHE A 65 7.36 -2.73 4.55
N ASP A 66 7.65 -3.58 3.57
CA ASP A 66 9.01 -3.77 3.09
C ASP A 66 9.50 -2.50 2.37
N SER A 67 10.30 -1.71 3.09
CA SER A 67 10.85 -0.46 2.56
C SER A 67 11.91 -0.69 1.50
N VAL A 68 12.58 -1.85 1.47
CA VAL A 68 13.57 -2.19 0.44
C VAL A 68 12.83 -2.43 -0.89
N ALA A 69 11.78 -3.25 -0.88
CA ALA A 69 10.95 -3.48 -2.05
C ALA A 69 10.27 -2.18 -2.55
N PHE A 70 9.82 -1.33 -1.61
CA PHE A 70 9.26 -0.03 -1.97
C PHE A 70 10.31 0.91 -2.58
N ASN A 71 11.50 1.01 -2.00
CA ASN A 71 12.53 1.93 -2.47
C ASN A 71 13.08 1.50 -3.84
N ASP A 72 13.30 0.21 -4.08
CA ASP A 72 13.65 -0.30 -5.41
C ASP A 72 12.61 0.14 -6.44
N PHE A 73 11.33 -0.13 -6.17
CA PHE A 73 10.23 0.30 -7.04
C PHE A 73 10.18 1.82 -7.24
N TRP A 74 10.32 2.59 -6.16
CA TRP A 74 10.17 4.04 -6.17
C TRP A 74 11.25 4.74 -6.99
N THR A 75 12.48 4.22 -6.90
CA THR A 75 13.66 4.77 -7.56
C THR A 75 13.80 4.27 -9.00
N ARG A 76 13.48 3.00 -9.29
CA ARG A 76 13.66 2.43 -10.63
C ARG A 76 12.58 2.82 -11.62
N VAL A 77 11.39 3.22 -11.17
CA VAL A 77 10.25 3.56 -12.04
C VAL A 77 9.94 5.04 -11.98
N THR A 78 10.10 5.72 -13.12
CA THR A 78 9.60 7.09 -13.30
C THR A 78 8.06 7.06 -13.40
N PRO A 79 7.34 7.89 -12.64
CA PRO A 79 5.88 7.97 -12.75
C PRO A 79 5.49 8.55 -14.10
N SER A 80 4.40 8.04 -14.70
CA SER A 80 3.75 8.77 -15.80
C SER A 80 3.10 10.05 -15.28
N GLU A 81 2.97 11.04 -16.14
CA GLU A 81 2.11 12.20 -15.88
C GLU A 81 0.64 11.80 -15.63
#